data_AF-A0A1F6NLA3-F1
#
_entry.id   AF-A0A1F6NLA3-F1
#
_cell.length_a   1.000
_cell.length_b   1.000
_cell.length_c   1.000
_cell.angle_alpha   90.00
_cell.angle_beta   90.00
_cell.angle_gamma   90.00
#
_symmetry.space_group_name_H-M   'P 1'
#
loop_
_entity.id
_entity.type
_entity.pdbx_description
1 polymer ?
#
loop_
_entity_poly.entity_id
_entity_poly.type
_entity_poly.pdbx_seq_one_letter_code
_entity_poly.pdbx_strand_id
1 'polypeptide(L)'
;MFMSESNTAQALVAHESEIKKEKQTAWDAGSDTLRDLVGQGAEQFFKKEFPDLAHAFVEKTTCACCVDEGMTHKDMEEGDKFALAGSGILYRATNEAERLDKVSDLTIARGVTVITSHGGCGAAGLAYKRDFPGVTPLPAVVDKYAIDWAVKLVEAIERKQHTAEHVYVALEEMNRSEEFHNARAVYFDAVGGFNPSKEIGLPMGFVIEKKFISAECAADELGVVADIALGQHGFGELFSAQNPLVVVVFAPNIEQLVNLKKEVAEILKDDKNFQAGKVKIDGLVVEKK
;
A
#
# COMPACT_ATOMS: atom_id res chain seq x y z
N MET A 1 -32.64 -20.73 -22.45
CA MET A 1 -31.91 -19.89 -23.40
C MET A 1 -30.44 -20.03 -23.04
N PHE A 2 -29.77 -21.05 -23.58
CA PHE A 2 -28.36 -21.32 -23.26
C PHE A 2 -27.52 -20.36 -24.11
N MET A 3 -26.94 -19.34 -23.49
CA MET A 3 -25.83 -18.64 -24.12
C MET A 3 -24.74 -19.68 -24.34
N SER A 4 -24.29 -19.83 -25.59
CA SER A 4 -23.29 -20.83 -25.96
C SER A 4 -21.96 -20.51 -25.27
N GLU A 5 -21.26 -21.54 -24.78
CA GLU A 5 -19.95 -21.43 -24.12
C GLU A 5 -18.91 -20.64 -24.96
N SER A 6 -19.09 -20.63 -26.29
CA SER A 6 -18.29 -19.86 -27.24
C SER A 6 -18.38 -18.34 -27.05
N ASN A 7 -19.53 -17.81 -26.62
CA ASN A 7 -19.70 -16.37 -26.42
C ASN A 7 -19.04 -15.89 -25.12
N THR A 8 -19.05 -16.73 -24.08
CA THR A 8 -18.41 -16.42 -22.79
C THR A 8 -16.88 -16.39 -22.92
N ALA A 9 -16.29 -17.34 -23.64
CA ALA A 9 -14.84 -17.37 -23.86
C ALA A 9 -14.35 -16.15 -24.67
N GLN A 10 -15.09 -15.73 -25.70
CA GLN A 10 -14.74 -14.54 -26.49
C GLN A 10 -14.84 -13.25 -25.67
N ALA A 11 -15.86 -13.13 -24.79
CA ALA A 11 -16.00 -11.97 -23.91
C ALA A 11 -14.85 -11.86 -22.90
N LEU A 12 -14.42 -12.99 -22.31
CA LEU A 12 -13.27 -13.02 -21.39
C LEU A 12 -11.97 -12.57 -22.06
N VAL A 13 -11.68 -13.09 -23.26
CA VAL A 13 -10.48 -12.71 -24.02
C VAL A 13 -10.49 -11.23 -24.40
N ALA A 14 -11.66 -10.69 -24.79
CA ALA A 14 -11.79 -9.26 -25.09
C ALA A 14 -11.51 -8.40 -23.86
N HIS A 15 -12.09 -8.76 -22.71
CA HIS A 15 -11.89 -8.04 -21.45
C HIS A 15 -10.43 -8.10 -20.96
N GLU A 16 -9.77 -9.27 -21.01
CA GLU A 16 -8.34 -9.39 -20.70
C GLU A 16 -7.47 -8.51 -21.62
N SER A 17 -7.84 -8.40 -22.89
CA SER A 17 -7.16 -7.53 -23.85
C SER A 17 -7.36 -6.05 -23.53
N GLU A 18 -8.54 -5.65 -23.04
CA GLU A 18 -8.83 -4.29 -22.60
C GLU A 18 -8.00 -3.93 -21.36
N ILE A 19 -8.01 -4.77 -20.32
CA ILE A 19 -7.19 -4.58 -19.11
C ILE A 19 -5.71 -4.45 -19.48
N LYS A 20 -5.20 -5.30 -20.37
CA LYS A 20 -3.80 -5.23 -20.81
C LYS A 20 -3.47 -3.89 -21.49
N LYS A 21 -4.39 -3.36 -22.30
CA LYS A 21 -4.23 -2.06 -22.96
C LYS A 21 -4.28 -0.91 -21.95
N GLU A 22 -5.18 -0.97 -20.97
CA GLU A 22 -5.25 0.01 -19.89
C GLU A 22 -3.99 0.02 -19.04
N LYS A 23 -3.48 -1.17 -18.66
CA LYS A 23 -2.20 -1.31 -17.96
C LYS A 23 -1.05 -0.67 -18.73
N GLN A 24 -0.94 -0.94 -20.04
CA GLN A 24 0.11 -0.34 -20.87
C GLN A 24 -0.05 1.18 -20.95
N THR A 25 -1.27 1.68 -21.13
CA THR A 25 -1.55 3.12 -21.20
C THR A 25 -1.17 3.82 -19.89
N ALA A 26 -1.58 3.25 -18.75
CA ALA A 26 -1.23 3.75 -17.43
C ALA A 26 0.30 3.69 -17.21
N TRP A 27 0.96 2.60 -17.65
CA TRP A 27 2.41 2.44 -17.62
C TRP A 27 3.15 3.54 -18.37
N ASP A 28 2.77 3.79 -19.61
CA ASP A 28 3.40 4.79 -20.46
C ASP A 28 3.22 6.20 -19.87
N ALA A 29 2.03 6.50 -19.33
CA ALA A 29 1.65 7.82 -18.82
C ALA A 29 2.51 8.37 -17.66
N GLY A 30 3.27 7.54 -16.94
CA GLY A 30 4.27 8.07 -16.00
C GLY A 30 5.59 7.33 -16.01
N SER A 31 5.91 6.74 -17.16
CA SER A 31 7.24 6.19 -17.43
C SER A 31 8.32 7.28 -17.35
N ASP A 32 8.01 8.52 -17.71
CA ASP A 32 8.97 9.64 -17.64
C ASP A 32 9.29 9.99 -16.18
N THR A 33 8.28 10.10 -15.31
CA THR A 33 8.49 10.33 -13.86
C THR A 33 9.31 9.20 -13.23
N LEU A 34 9.03 7.94 -13.57
CA LEU A 34 9.82 6.81 -13.10
C LEU A 34 11.26 6.87 -13.61
N ARG A 35 11.44 7.19 -14.89
CA ARG A 35 12.78 7.33 -15.50
C ARG A 35 13.58 8.43 -14.82
N ASP A 36 12.96 9.54 -14.49
CA ASP A 36 13.59 10.64 -13.76
C ASP A 36 13.97 10.24 -12.35
N LEU A 37 13.06 9.61 -11.59
CA LEU A 37 13.34 9.06 -10.28
C LEU A 37 14.51 8.08 -10.30
N VAL A 38 14.52 7.15 -11.27
CA VAL A 38 15.56 6.13 -11.40
C VAL A 38 16.88 6.73 -11.87
N GLY A 39 16.86 7.65 -12.83
CA GLY A 39 18.04 8.24 -13.47
C GLY A 39 18.76 9.28 -12.62
N GLN A 40 18.01 10.12 -11.90
CA GLN A 40 18.55 11.17 -11.03
C GLN A 40 18.83 10.66 -9.62
N GLY A 41 18.14 9.59 -9.20
CA GLY A 41 18.11 9.11 -7.82
C GLY A 41 17.07 9.86 -6.98
N ALA A 42 16.55 9.20 -5.95
CA ALA A 42 15.43 9.71 -5.14
C ALA A 42 15.74 11.08 -4.54
N GLU A 43 16.91 11.28 -3.93
CA GLU A 43 17.25 12.55 -3.31
C GLU A 43 17.17 13.75 -4.29
N GLN A 44 17.76 13.62 -5.48
CA GLN A 44 17.76 14.71 -6.45
C GLN A 44 16.37 14.91 -7.07
N PHE A 45 15.68 13.81 -7.39
CA PHE A 45 14.32 13.85 -7.92
C PHE A 45 13.37 14.58 -6.96
N PHE A 46 13.32 14.17 -5.69
CA PHE A 46 12.41 14.78 -4.72
C PHE A 46 12.79 16.23 -4.40
N LYS A 47 14.07 16.58 -4.30
CA LYS A 47 14.49 17.97 -4.09
C LYS A 47 14.10 18.90 -5.25
N LYS A 48 14.10 18.39 -6.48
CA LYS A 48 13.78 19.15 -7.68
C LYS A 48 12.28 19.28 -7.91
N GLU A 49 11.56 18.16 -7.89
CA GLU A 49 10.14 18.11 -8.25
C GLU A 49 9.22 18.46 -7.05
N PHE A 50 9.68 18.21 -5.82
CA PHE A 50 8.91 18.39 -4.59
C PHE A 50 9.73 19.17 -3.54
N PRO A 51 10.10 20.44 -3.82
CA PRO A 51 11.00 21.22 -2.95
C PRO A 51 10.43 21.44 -1.54
N ASP A 52 9.11 21.30 -1.34
CA ASP A 52 8.47 21.39 -0.03
C ASP A 52 7.95 20.04 0.49
N LEU A 53 8.51 18.91 0.05
CA LEU A 53 8.07 17.55 0.41
C LEU A 53 7.77 17.36 1.91
N ALA A 54 8.45 18.08 2.80
CA ALA A 54 8.21 18.04 4.25
C ALA A 54 6.74 18.29 4.65
N HIS A 55 5.95 19.02 3.86
CA HIS A 55 4.52 19.24 4.14
C HIS A 55 3.67 17.96 4.02
N ALA A 56 4.15 16.97 3.26
CA ALA A 56 3.50 15.67 3.16
C ALA A 56 3.70 14.80 4.41
N PHE A 57 4.56 15.20 5.36
CA PHE A 57 4.80 14.47 6.59
C PHE A 57 4.01 15.09 7.74
N VAL A 58 2.82 14.56 7.99
CA VAL A 58 1.90 15.10 9.00
C VAL A 58 2.25 14.61 10.41
N GLU A 59 1.98 15.42 11.42
CA GLU A 59 2.21 15.02 12.82
C GLU A 59 1.15 14.02 13.31
N LYS A 60 -0.10 14.27 12.95
CA LYS A 60 -1.28 13.51 13.38
C LYS A 60 -1.98 12.90 12.18
N THR A 61 -2.47 11.70 12.38
CA THR A 61 -3.21 10.92 11.40
C THR A 61 -4.54 10.56 12.03
N THR A 62 -5.64 11.00 11.43
CA THR A 62 -7.00 10.80 11.96
C THR A 62 -7.66 9.56 11.39
N CYS A 63 -7.11 8.97 10.32
CA CYS A 63 -7.72 7.86 9.62
C CYS A 63 -6.74 6.68 9.44
N ALA A 64 -7.06 5.49 9.95
CA ALA A 64 -6.35 4.27 9.58
C ALA A 64 -6.88 3.75 8.24
N CYS A 65 -5.98 3.48 7.29
CA CYS A 65 -6.33 2.93 5.99
C CYS A 65 -5.37 1.83 5.53
N CYS A 66 -5.76 1.13 4.46
CA CYS A 66 -4.89 0.17 3.79
C CYS A 66 -3.64 0.85 3.21
N VAL A 67 -2.53 0.12 3.09
CA VAL A 67 -1.31 0.56 2.37
C VAL A 67 -1.50 0.72 0.86
N ASP A 68 -2.64 0.25 0.33
CA ASP A 68 -3.06 0.40 -1.06
C ASP A 68 -2.86 1.83 -1.57
N GLU A 69 -2.22 1.98 -2.73
CA GLU A 69 -1.90 3.27 -3.32
C GLU A 69 -3.16 4.08 -3.65
N GLY A 70 -4.24 3.39 -4.02
CA GLY A 70 -5.54 4.01 -4.28
C GLY A 70 -6.19 4.57 -3.02
N MET A 71 -5.90 4.00 -1.85
CA MET A 71 -6.35 4.54 -0.57
C MET A 71 -5.44 5.66 -0.08
N THR A 72 -4.13 5.46 -0.12
CA THR A 72 -3.15 6.41 0.46
C THR A 72 -3.06 7.71 -0.34
N HIS A 73 -3.20 7.66 -1.66
CA HIS A 73 -3.19 8.85 -2.52
C HIS A 73 -4.57 9.51 -2.71
N LYS A 74 -5.68 8.89 -2.30
CA LYS A 74 -7.00 9.52 -2.36
C LYS A 74 -7.07 10.66 -1.36
N ASP A 75 -7.51 11.85 -1.74
CA ASP A 75 -7.83 12.86 -0.73
C ASP A 75 -9.14 12.46 -0.02
N MET A 76 -9.10 12.38 1.31
CA MET A 76 -10.18 11.83 2.14
C MET A 76 -10.65 12.89 3.12
N GLU A 77 -11.97 13.07 3.21
CA GLU A 77 -12.58 14.05 4.12
C GLU A 77 -12.32 13.69 5.59
N GLU A 78 -12.10 12.41 5.87
CA GLU A 78 -11.79 11.82 7.17
C GLU A 78 -10.40 12.23 7.68
N GLY A 79 -9.57 12.82 6.82
CA GLY A 79 -8.31 13.46 7.16
C GLY A 79 -7.09 12.59 6.87
N ASP A 80 -6.05 12.81 7.68
CA ASP A 80 -4.72 12.32 7.36
C ASP A 80 -4.53 10.85 7.73
N LYS A 81 -3.78 10.13 6.88
CA LYS A 81 -3.82 8.67 6.85
C LYS A 81 -2.68 8.04 7.62
N PHE A 82 -3.02 7.01 8.38
CA PHE A 82 -2.09 6.05 8.96
C PHE A 82 -2.23 4.74 8.20
N ALA A 83 -1.27 4.45 7.32
CA ALA A 83 -1.31 3.28 6.45
C ALA A 83 -0.88 2.01 7.19
N LEU A 84 -1.75 0.99 7.18
CA LEU A 84 -1.51 -0.36 7.68
C LEU A 84 -2.18 -1.36 6.74
N ALA A 85 -1.56 -2.49 6.43
CA ALA A 85 -2.12 -3.43 5.46
C ALA A 85 -3.51 -3.93 5.90
N GLY A 86 -4.54 -3.59 5.09
CA GLY A 86 -5.96 -3.82 5.40
C GLY A 86 -6.40 -3.22 6.73
N SER A 87 -5.92 -2.02 7.06
CA SER A 87 -6.18 -1.34 8.34
C SER A 87 -5.77 -2.22 9.54
N GLY A 88 -4.63 -2.89 9.40
CA GLY A 88 -4.02 -3.73 10.44
C GLY A 88 -4.50 -5.19 10.48
N ILE A 89 -5.32 -5.66 9.53
CA ILE A 89 -5.81 -7.05 9.52
C ILE A 89 -4.69 -8.10 9.36
N LEU A 90 -3.58 -7.70 8.75
CA LEU A 90 -2.37 -8.51 8.60
C LEU A 90 -1.35 -8.29 9.71
N TYR A 91 -1.61 -7.41 10.68
CA TYR A 91 -0.65 -7.12 11.74
C TYR A 91 -0.25 -8.39 12.48
N ARG A 92 1.05 -8.53 12.75
CA ARG A 92 1.62 -9.76 13.30
C ARG A 92 1.19 -9.97 14.75
N ALA A 93 0.52 -11.09 14.99
CA ALA A 93 0.01 -11.51 16.29
C ALA A 93 -0.18 -13.03 16.29
N THR A 94 -0.23 -13.63 17.48
CA THR A 94 -0.47 -15.08 17.63
C THR A 94 -1.93 -15.48 17.35
N ASN A 95 -2.87 -14.55 17.50
CA ASN A 95 -4.30 -14.75 17.26
C ASN A 95 -5.02 -13.42 16.96
N GLU A 96 -6.31 -13.48 16.61
CA GLU A 96 -7.12 -12.29 16.28
C GLU A 96 -7.26 -11.31 17.46
N ALA A 97 -7.47 -11.80 18.69
CA ALA A 97 -7.68 -10.95 19.85
C ALA A 97 -6.42 -10.12 20.18
N GLU A 98 -5.24 -10.74 20.16
CA GLU A 98 -3.97 -10.02 20.32
C GLU A 98 -3.75 -9.02 19.19
N ARG A 99 -4.15 -9.34 17.95
CA ARG A 99 -4.05 -8.41 16.82
C ARG A 99 -4.91 -7.18 17.04
N LEU A 100 -6.18 -7.36 17.40
CA LEU A 100 -7.10 -6.27 17.70
C LEU A 100 -6.58 -5.40 18.84
N ASP A 101 -6.03 -5.99 19.89
CA ASP A 101 -5.47 -5.26 21.02
C ASP A 101 -4.27 -4.39 20.59
N LYS A 102 -3.29 -4.97 19.89
CA LYS A 102 -2.11 -4.25 19.38
C LYS A 102 -2.47 -3.15 18.38
N VAL A 103 -3.35 -3.45 17.43
CA VAL A 103 -3.75 -2.49 16.40
C VAL A 103 -4.58 -1.38 17.03
N SER A 104 -5.49 -1.67 17.96
CA SER A 104 -6.25 -0.62 18.66
C SER A 104 -5.34 0.31 19.46
N ASP A 105 -4.36 -0.21 20.21
CA ASP A 105 -3.40 0.62 20.95
C ASP A 105 -2.58 1.51 20.01
N LEU A 106 -2.09 0.94 18.92
CA LEU A 106 -1.32 1.68 17.92
C LEU A 106 -2.16 2.81 17.31
N THR A 107 -3.39 2.50 16.93
CA THR A 107 -4.33 3.42 16.30
C THR A 107 -4.72 4.57 17.25
N ILE A 108 -4.99 4.24 18.53
CA ILE A 108 -5.23 5.22 19.61
C ILE A 108 -4.01 6.13 19.81
N ALA A 109 -2.81 5.55 19.89
CA ALA A 109 -1.58 6.32 20.10
C ALA A 109 -1.28 7.29 18.95
N ARG A 110 -1.79 7.02 17.76
CA ARG A 110 -1.69 7.91 16.59
C ARG A 110 -2.81 8.96 16.51
N GLY A 111 -3.81 8.88 17.39
CA GLY A 111 -4.94 9.80 17.40
C GLY A 111 -5.94 9.53 16.27
N VAL A 112 -5.98 8.30 15.76
CA VAL A 112 -6.92 7.90 14.72
C VAL A 112 -8.32 7.78 15.31
N THR A 113 -9.29 8.36 14.62
CA THR A 113 -10.72 8.34 14.95
C THR A 113 -11.57 7.72 13.85
N VAL A 114 -10.98 7.42 12.68
CA VAL A 114 -11.67 6.74 11.59
C VAL A 114 -10.90 5.48 11.19
N ILE A 115 -11.59 4.35 11.12
CA ILE A 115 -11.07 3.09 10.59
C ILE A 115 -11.72 2.85 9.24
N THR A 116 -10.91 2.72 8.20
CA THR A 116 -11.45 2.41 6.87
C THR A 116 -11.33 0.93 6.52
N SER A 117 -12.25 0.44 5.71
CA SER A 117 -12.04 -0.73 4.86
C SER A 117 -12.35 -0.34 3.40
N HIS A 118 -11.92 -1.15 2.45
CA HIS A 118 -12.20 -0.88 1.04
C HIS A 118 -12.49 -2.15 0.24
N GLY A 119 -13.18 -1.99 -0.89
CA GLY A 119 -13.47 -3.07 -1.82
C GLY A 119 -12.21 -3.65 -2.47
N GLY A 120 -12.20 -4.96 -2.71
CA GLY A 120 -11.10 -5.64 -3.39
C GLY A 120 -9.80 -5.68 -2.55
N CYS A 121 -9.89 -5.61 -1.23
CA CYS A 121 -8.71 -5.53 -0.36
C CYS A 121 -7.87 -6.81 -0.38
N GLY A 122 -6.70 -6.77 -1.03
CA GLY A 122 -5.75 -7.88 -1.09
C GLY A 122 -5.30 -8.35 0.30
N ALA A 123 -5.10 -7.42 1.24
CA ALA A 123 -4.73 -7.76 2.62
C ALA A 123 -5.83 -8.56 3.35
N ALA A 124 -7.10 -8.23 3.11
CA ALA A 124 -8.21 -9.02 3.64
C ALA A 124 -8.27 -10.42 3.01
N GLY A 125 -7.98 -10.54 1.71
CA GLY A 125 -7.88 -11.84 1.03
C GLY A 125 -6.78 -12.73 1.61
N LEU A 126 -5.61 -12.15 1.93
CA LEU A 126 -4.52 -12.85 2.61
C LEU A 126 -4.90 -13.25 4.04
N ALA A 127 -5.52 -12.35 4.80
CA ALA A 127 -5.99 -12.63 6.16
C ALA A 127 -7.05 -13.75 6.17
N TYR A 128 -7.98 -13.74 5.21
CA TYR A 128 -8.97 -14.80 5.06
C TYR A 128 -8.31 -16.16 4.81
N LYS A 129 -7.33 -16.23 3.92
CA LYS A 129 -6.59 -17.48 3.65
C LYS A 129 -5.82 -18.00 4.87
N ARG A 130 -5.28 -17.09 5.70
CA ARG A 130 -4.62 -17.42 6.98
C ARG A 130 -5.61 -18.07 7.95
N ASP A 131 -6.80 -17.49 8.07
CA ASP A 131 -7.77 -17.88 9.11
C ASP A 131 -8.69 -19.03 8.67
N PHE A 132 -8.84 -19.24 7.36
CA PHE A 132 -9.62 -20.31 6.73
C PHE A 132 -8.79 -21.09 5.70
N PRO A 133 -7.76 -21.84 6.13
CA PRO A 133 -6.85 -22.52 5.21
C PRO A 133 -7.58 -23.54 4.33
N GLY A 134 -7.27 -23.53 3.03
CA GLY A 134 -7.87 -24.42 2.04
C GLY A 134 -9.20 -23.94 1.46
N VAL A 135 -9.69 -22.76 1.86
CA VAL A 135 -10.92 -22.16 1.34
C VAL A 135 -10.58 -21.01 0.40
N THR A 136 -11.13 -21.04 -0.82
CA THR A 136 -11.07 -19.91 -1.76
C THR A 136 -12.35 -19.08 -1.62
N PRO A 137 -12.29 -17.86 -1.05
CA PRO A 137 -13.48 -17.02 -0.90
C PRO A 137 -13.92 -16.42 -2.24
N LEU A 138 -15.22 -16.14 -2.35
CA LEU A 138 -15.73 -15.22 -3.38
C LEU A 138 -15.34 -13.77 -3.02
N PRO A 139 -15.22 -12.85 -3.99
CA PRO A 139 -14.85 -11.45 -3.72
C PRO A 139 -15.69 -10.77 -2.64
N ALA A 140 -17.03 -10.90 -2.70
CA ALA A 140 -17.93 -10.33 -1.71
C ALA A 140 -17.72 -10.86 -0.28
N VAL A 141 -17.18 -12.08 -0.13
CA VAL A 141 -16.82 -12.64 1.19
C VAL A 141 -15.56 -11.96 1.73
N VAL A 142 -14.59 -11.66 0.86
CA VAL A 142 -13.38 -10.92 1.24
C VAL A 142 -13.72 -9.49 1.66
N ASP A 143 -14.58 -8.80 0.91
CA ASP A 143 -15.00 -7.45 1.25
C ASP A 143 -15.77 -7.42 2.58
N LYS A 144 -16.69 -8.37 2.78
CA LYS A 144 -17.38 -8.53 4.06
C LYS A 144 -16.38 -8.78 5.20
N TYR A 145 -15.36 -9.60 4.97
CA TYR A 145 -14.34 -9.90 5.97
C TYR A 145 -13.50 -8.66 6.32
N ALA A 146 -13.19 -7.80 5.35
CA ALA A 146 -12.52 -6.52 5.57
C ALA A 146 -13.39 -5.54 6.40
N ILE A 147 -14.68 -5.46 6.09
CA ILE A 147 -15.66 -4.67 6.86
C ILE A 147 -15.78 -5.18 8.29
N ASP A 148 -15.98 -6.50 8.46
CA ASP A 148 -16.14 -7.12 9.78
C ASP A 148 -14.87 -6.89 10.65
N TRP A 149 -13.67 -6.91 10.06
CA TRP A 149 -12.43 -6.54 10.76
C TRP A 149 -12.43 -5.08 11.21
N ALA A 150 -12.75 -4.15 10.32
CA ALA A 150 -12.75 -2.71 10.64
C ALA A 150 -13.75 -2.39 11.76
N VAL A 151 -14.94 -2.98 11.73
CA VAL A 151 -15.95 -2.85 12.79
C VAL A 151 -15.44 -3.40 14.13
N LYS A 152 -14.84 -4.60 14.14
CA LYS A 152 -14.23 -5.16 15.36
C LYS A 152 -13.13 -4.27 15.94
N LEU A 153 -12.36 -3.61 15.06
CA LEU A 153 -11.31 -2.69 15.48
C LEU A 153 -11.90 -1.41 16.11
N VAL A 154 -12.97 -0.85 15.54
CA VAL A 154 -13.72 0.26 16.15
C VAL A 154 -14.22 -0.13 17.55
N GLU A 155 -14.89 -1.28 17.68
CA GLU A 155 -15.36 -1.76 18.98
C GLU A 155 -14.21 -1.97 19.99
N ALA A 156 -13.02 -2.40 19.52
CA ALA A 156 -11.85 -2.55 20.37
C ALA A 156 -11.33 -1.20 20.89
N ILE A 157 -11.36 -0.16 20.05
CA ILE A 157 -11.00 1.21 20.42
C ILE A 157 -12.03 1.77 21.42
N GLU A 158 -13.33 1.55 21.19
CA GLU A 158 -14.40 2.00 22.09
C GLU A 158 -14.36 1.34 23.46
N ARG A 159 -14.04 0.04 23.55
CA ARG A 159 -13.80 -0.65 24.83
C ARG A 159 -12.68 -0.03 25.64
N LYS A 160 -11.75 0.67 25.00
CA LYS A 160 -10.64 1.41 25.62
C LYS A 160 -11.01 2.88 25.93
N GLN A 161 -12.28 3.26 25.83
CA GLN A 161 -12.81 4.61 26.10
C GLN A 161 -12.34 5.68 25.10
N HIS A 162 -12.07 5.29 23.86
CA HIS A 162 -11.78 6.19 22.75
C HIS A 162 -12.89 6.11 21.69
N THR A 163 -13.17 7.21 20.99
CA THR A 163 -14.17 7.22 19.90
C THR A 163 -13.51 6.89 18.58
N ALA A 164 -14.10 5.97 17.84
CA ALA A 164 -13.78 5.73 16.44
C ALA A 164 -15.05 5.43 15.64
N GLU A 165 -15.01 5.66 14.33
CA GLU A 165 -16.05 5.22 13.41
C GLU A 165 -15.47 4.39 12.26
N HIS A 166 -16.34 3.62 11.60
CA HIS A 166 -15.98 2.83 10.42
C HIS A 166 -16.51 3.51 9.15
N VAL A 167 -15.64 3.63 8.14
CA VAL A 167 -15.99 4.08 6.79
C VAL A 167 -15.58 3.00 5.78
N TYR A 168 -16.50 2.64 4.88
CA TYR A 168 -16.19 1.77 3.75
C TYR A 168 -15.98 2.61 2.49
N VAL A 169 -14.88 2.37 1.79
CA VAL A 169 -14.56 3.00 0.50
C VAL A 169 -14.78 1.98 -0.60
N ALA A 170 -15.71 2.24 -1.51
CA ALA A 170 -15.96 1.35 -2.62
C ALA A 170 -14.77 1.35 -3.61
N LEU A 171 -14.61 0.29 -4.39
CA LEU A 171 -13.43 0.11 -5.25
C LEU A 171 -13.37 1.21 -6.32
N GLU A 172 -14.53 1.60 -6.85
CA GLU A 172 -14.74 2.68 -7.80
C GLU A 172 -14.43 4.09 -7.24
N GLU A 173 -14.37 4.22 -5.91
CA GLU A 173 -14.05 5.48 -5.23
C GLU A 173 -12.54 5.63 -4.97
N MET A 174 -11.74 4.59 -5.19
CA MET A 174 -10.29 4.60 -4.96
C MET A 174 -9.55 5.40 -6.02
N ASN A 175 -8.37 5.94 -5.68
CA ASN A 175 -7.54 6.69 -6.64
C ASN A 175 -6.68 5.78 -7.53
N ARG A 176 -7.28 4.74 -8.12
CA ARG A 176 -6.66 3.81 -9.08
C ARG A 176 -7.72 3.07 -9.89
N SER A 177 -7.30 2.28 -10.88
CA SER A 177 -8.21 1.39 -11.62
C SER A 177 -8.77 0.29 -10.70
N GLU A 178 -10.02 -0.10 -10.92
CA GLU A 178 -10.64 -1.25 -10.25
C GLU A 178 -9.94 -2.57 -10.64
N GLU A 179 -9.41 -2.64 -11.86
CA GLU A 179 -8.86 -3.85 -12.47
C GLU A 179 -7.41 -4.14 -12.04
N PHE A 180 -6.65 -3.11 -11.64
CA PHE A 180 -5.25 -3.27 -11.27
C PHE A 180 -4.67 -2.14 -10.41
N HIS A 181 -3.59 -2.48 -9.73
CA HIS A 181 -2.72 -1.56 -9.00
C HIS A 181 -1.74 -0.87 -9.94
N ASN A 182 -1.69 0.46 -9.88
CA ASN A 182 -0.84 1.31 -10.73
C ASN A 182 0.36 1.90 -9.97
N ALA A 183 0.69 1.35 -8.81
CA ALA A 183 1.86 1.72 -8.03
C ALA A 183 3.19 1.46 -8.78
N ARG A 184 4.11 2.42 -8.69
CA ARG A 184 5.51 2.34 -9.16
C ARG A 184 6.54 2.57 -8.08
N ALA A 185 6.09 3.02 -6.92
CA ALA A 185 6.92 3.22 -5.75
C ALA A 185 6.38 2.45 -4.55
N VAL A 186 7.28 2.17 -3.61
CA VAL A 186 6.94 1.82 -2.24
C VAL A 186 7.61 2.86 -1.36
N TYR A 187 6.82 3.65 -0.65
CA TYR A 187 7.28 4.66 0.30
C TYR A 187 7.50 4.02 1.66
N PHE A 188 8.76 3.77 2.00
CA PHE A 188 9.17 3.15 3.26
C PHE A 188 9.50 4.25 4.27
N ASP A 189 8.50 4.64 5.05
CA ASP A 189 8.54 5.84 5.89
C ASP A 189 9.04 5.56 7.31
N ALA A 190 10.29 5.89 7.57
CA ALA A 190 10.87 5.87 8.92
C ALA A 190 10.88 7.25 9.61
N VAL A 191 10.40 8.30 8.94
CA VAL A 191 10.16 9.62 9.53
C VAL A 191 8.81 9.64 10.25
N GLY A 192 7.81 9.02 9.63
CA GLY A 192 6.46 8.80 10.13
C GLY A 192 5.49 9.87 9.65
N GLY A 193 4.28 9.45 9.28
CA GLY A 193 3.17 10.32 8.88
C GLY A 193 3.27 10.80 7.44
N PHE A 194 4.01 10.12 6.57
CA PHE A 194 4.01 10.41 5.15
C PHE A 194 2.61 10.17 4.55
N ASN A 195 2.00 11.24 4.08
CA ASN A 195 0.67 11.24 3.50
C ASN A 195 0.73 11.77 2.06
N PRO A 196 0.83 10.88 1.05
CA PRO A 196 1.06 11.28 -0.33
C PRO A 196 -0.12 12.05 -0.95
N SER A 197 -1.32 12.03 -0.34
CA SER A 197 -2.44 12.85 -0.82
C SER A 197 -2.20 14.36 -0.63
N LYS A 198 -1.21 14.76 0.18
CA LYS A 198 -0.85 16.17 0.39
C LYS A 198 0.02 16.76 -0.70
N GLU A 199 0.72 15.92 -1.48
CA GLU A 199 1.66 16.38 -2.50
C GLU A 199 1.19 15.91 -3.89
N ILE A 200 0.87 16.87 -4.76
CA ILE A 200 0.32 16.60 -6.09
C ILE A 200 1.44 16.15 -7.02
N GLY A 201 1.20 15.09 -7.78
CA GLY A 201 2.12 14.62 -8.82
C GLY A 201 3.17 13.63 -8.33
N LEU A 202 3.12 13.23 -7.05
CA LEU A 202 3.89 12.08 -6.58
C LEU A 202 3.60 10.84 -7.44
N PRO A 203 4.63 10.02 -7.74
CA PRO A 203 4.40 8.70 -8.30
C PRO A 203 3.41 7.91 -7.42
N MET A 204 2.42 7.26 -8.03
CA MET A 204 1.55 6.34 -7.29
C MET A 204 2.42 5.28 -6.60
N GLY A 205 2.17 5.05 -5.31
CA GLY A 205 2.92 4.08 -4.55
C GLY A 205 2.22 3.63 -3.29
N PHE A 206 2.63 2.46 -2.81
CA PHE A 206 2.21 1.96 -1.50
C PHE A 206 2.96 2.69 -0.40
N VAL A 207 2.32 2.89 0.77
CA VAL A 207 2.97 3.52 1.93
C VAL A 207 3.12 2.51 3.06
N ILE A 208 4.34 2.39 3.59
CA ILE A 208 4.67 1.57 4.77
C ILE A 208 5.17 2.48 5.87
N GLU A 209 4.40 2.60 6.95
CA GLU A 209 4.67 3.46 8.10
C GLU A 209 5.68 2.82 9.08
N LYS A 210 6.89 2.53 8.58
CA LYS A 210 7.98 1.85 9.32
C LYS A 210 8.27 2.45 10.68
N LYS A 211 8.09 3.76 10.84
CA LYS A 211 8.28 4.48 12.11
C LYS A 211 7.47 3.88 13.26
N PHE A 212 6.28 3.38 12.97
CA PHE A 212 5.28 3.00 13.99
C PHE A 212 5.07 1.48 14.11
N ILE A 213 5.67 0.69 13.22
CA ILE A 213 5.54 -0.77 13.20
C ILE A 213 6.90 -1.47 13.41
N SER A 214 6.85 -2.73 13.85
CA SER A 214 8.05 -3.54 14.01
C SER A 214 8.73 -3.81 12.67
N ALA A 215 10.01 -4.19 12.70
CA ALA A 215 10.74 -4.55 11.48
C ALA A 215 10.10 -5.74 10.76
N GLU A 216 9.58 -6.70 11.52
CA GLU A 216 8.89 -7.87 10.97
C GLU A 216 7.59 -7.48 10.28
N CYS A 217 6.76 -6.63 10.89
CA CYS A 217 5.54 -6.15 10.24
C CYS A 217 5.86 -5.37 8.97
N ALA A 218 6.88 -4.50 8.99
CA ALA A 218 7.27 -3.74 7.80
C ALA A 218 7.82 -4.65 6.69
N ALA A 219 8.52 -5.73 7.04
CA ALA A 219 8.97 -6.73 6.09
C ALA A 219 7.80 -7.50 5.47
N ASP A 220 6.83 -7.91 6.29
CA ASP A 220 5.61 -8.57 5.82
C ASP A 220 4.82 -7.66 4.87
N GLU A 221 4.65 -6.38 5.20
CA GLU A 221 3.99 -5.39 4.34
C GLU A 221 4.76 -5.14 3.04
N LEU A 222 6.10 -5.00 3.11
CA LEU A 222 6.95 -4.83 1.93
C LEU A 222 6.84 -6.00 0.97
N GLY A 223 6.82 -7.23 1.49
CA GLY A 223 6.61 -8.44 0.68
C GLY A 223 5.26 -8.41 -0.03
N VAL A 224 4.17 -8.10 0.69
CA VAL A 224 2.82 -8.02 0.11
C VAL A 224 2.74 -6.98 -1.01
N VAL A 225 3.24 -5.76 -0.79
CA VAL A 225 3.13 -4.70 -1.80
C VAL A 225 4.03 -4.95 -3.01
N ALA A 226 5.21 -5.56 -2.81
CA ALA A 226 6.07 -5.97 -3.91
C ALA A 226 5.41 -7.07 -4.75
N ASP A 227 4.82 -8.08 -4.12
CA ASP A 227 4.08 -9.15 -4.79
C ASP A 227 2.89 -8.62 -5.60
N ILE A 228 2.18 -7.61 -5.09
CA ILE A 228 1.10 -6.95 -5.81
C ILE A 228 1.65 -6.23 -7.04
N ALA A 229 2.63 -5.33 -6.86
CA ALA A 229 3.18 -4.52 -7.94
C ALA A 229 3.77 -5.37 -9.07
N LEU A 230 4.56 -6.39 -8.70
CA LEU A 230 5.31 -7.26 -9.62
C LEU A 230 4.50 -8.49 -10.06
N GLY A 231 3.31 -8.69 -9.51
CA GLY A 231 2.40 -9.76 -9.84
C GLY A 231 1.37 -9.40 -10.90
N GLN A 232 0.34 -10.24 -11.02
CA GLN A 232 -0.74 -10.07 -12.00
C GLN A 232 -1.71 -8.94 -11.66
N HIS A 233 -1.78 -8.54 -10.39
CA HIS A 233 -2.65 -7.44 -9.94
C HIS A 233 -2.02 -6.06 -10.15
N GLY A 234 -0.71 -5.97 -10.36
CA GLY A 234 -0.01 -4.73 -10.69
C GLY A 234 0.43 -4.66 -12.15
N PHE A 235 1.54 -3.97 -12.39
CA PHE A 235 2.17 -3.85 -13.70
C PHE A 235 3.01 -5.08 -14.10
N GLY A 236 3.41 -5.90 -13.14
CA GLY A 236 4.02 -7.21 -13.39
C GLY A 236 5.26 -7.15 -14.28
N GLU A 237 5.17 -7.79 -15.45
CA GLU A 237 6.29 -7.93 -16.40
C GLU A 237 6.73 -6.62 -17.06
N LEU A 238 6.00 -5.52 -16.87
CA LEU A 238 6.46 -4.20 -17.32
C LEU A 238 7.64 -3.69 -16.48
N PHE A 239 7.77 -4.16 -15.23
CA PHE A 239 8.95 -3.90 -14.42
C PHE A 239 10.17 -4.65 -14.97
N SER A 240 11.28 -3.92 -15.08
CA SER A 240 12.56 -4.40 -15.65
C SER A 240 13.73 -3.72 -14.93
N ALA A 241 14.96 -4.12 -15.22
CA ALA A 241 16.15 -3.45 -14.66
C ALA A 241 16.24 -1.96 -15.07
N GLN A 242 15.67 -1.58 -16.22
CA GLN A 242 15.64 -0.20 -16.70
C GLN A 242 14.47 0.60 -16.11
N ASN A 243 13.36 -0.07 -15.80
CA ASN A 243 12.18 0.50 -15.18
C ASN A 243 11.77 -0.32 -13.96
N PRO A 244 12.52 -0.24 -12.85
CA PRO A 244 12.25 -1.04 -11.65
C PRO A 244 11.11 -0.44 -10.82
N LEU A 245 10.51 -1.27 -9.96
CA LEU A 245 9.76 -0.80 -8.79
C LEU A 245 10.75 -0.12 -7.84
N VAL A 246 10.48 1.12 -7.43
CA VAL A 246 11.42 1.86 -6.57
C VAL A 246 10.92 1.86 -5.12
N VAL A 247 11.68 1.24 -4.22
CA VAL A 247 11.48 1.41 -2.78
C VAL A 247 12.19 2.70 -2.36
N VAL A 248 11.42 3.73 -2.06
CA VAL A 248 11.89 5.04 -1.61
C VAL A 248 11.89 5.06 -0.09
N VAL A 249 13.08 5.05 0.50
CA VAL A 249 13.28 5.12 1.95
C VAL A 249 13.32 6.58 2.39
N PHE A 250 12.39 6.98 3.26
CA PHE A 250 12.45 8.25 3.96
C PHE A 250 13.04 8.04 5.35
N ALA A 251 14.10 8.77 5.66
CA ALA A 251 14.80 8.67 6.94
C ALA A 251 15.04 10.05 7.57
N PRO A 252 15.11 10.18 8.91
CA PRO A 252 15.32 11.46 9.57
C PRO A 252 16.80 11.91 9.56
N ASN A 253 17.74 11.04 9.20
CA ASN A 253 19.16 11.37 9.06
C ASN A 253 19.89 10.36 8.17
N ILE A 254 21.12 10.69 7.78
CA ILE A 254 21.94 9.91 6.85
C ILE A 254 22.27 8.52 7.40
N GLU A 255 22.58 8.41 8.70
CA GLU A 255 22.91 7.12 9.32
C GLU A 255 21.73 6.15 9.23
N GLN A 256 20.53 6.62 9.59
CA GLN A 256 19.30 5.83 9.48
C GLN A 256 18.98 5.51 8.02
N LEU A 257 19.18 6.43 7.08
CA LEU A 257 18.99 6.17 5.65
C LEU A 257 19.85 4.99 5.18
N VAL A 258 21.14 4.98 5.53
CA VAL A 258 22.06 3.90 5.16
C VAL A 258 21.63 2.56 5.78
N ASN A 259 21.22 2.57 7.06
CA ASN A 259 20.81 1.35 7.75
C ASN A 259 19.49 0.80 7.20
N LEU A 260 18.50 1.65 6.95
CA LEU A 260 17.20 1.26 6.40
C LEU A 260 17.33 0.73 4.96
N LYS A 261 18.18 1.33 4.12
CA LYS A 261 18.44 0.79 2.78
C LYS A 261 19.04 -0.63 2.85
N LYS A 262 19.89 -0.92 3.84
CA LYS A 262 20.41 -2.28 4.08
C LYS A 262 19.33 -3.22 4.61
N GLU A 263 18.48 -2.77 5.53
CA GLU A 263 17.35 -3.54 6.07
C GLU A 263 16.38 -3.94 4.95
N VAL A 264 15.98 -3.00 4.10
CA VAL A 264 15.12 -3.24 2.93
C VAL A 264 15.79 -4.23 1.96
N ALA A 265 17.09 -4.08 1.70
CA ALA A 265 17.82 -5.00 0.84
C ALA A 265 17.88 -6.43 1.43
N GLU A 266 18.02 -6.55 2.75
CA GLU A 266 18.02 -7.83 3.45
C GLU A 266 16.66 -8.51 3.42
N ILE A 267 15.56 -7.75 3.57
CA ILE A 267 14.18 -8.25 3.43
C ILE A 267 13.96 -8.83 2.03
N LEU A 268 14.47 -8.15 1.00
CA LEU A 268 14.25 -8.51 -0.40
C LEU A 268 15.29 -9.46 -0.98
N LYS A 269 16.34 -9.86 -0.25
CA LYS A 269 17.51 -10.57 -0.79
C LYS A 269 17.17 -11.88 -1.52
N ASP A 270 16.12 -12.57 -1.07
CA ASP A 270 15.66 -13.85 -1.59
C ASP A 270 14.52 -13.69 -2.62
N ASP A 271 14.06 -12.46 -2.86
CA ASP A 271 13.06 -12.17 -3.88
C ASP A 271 13.68 -12.21 -5.29
N LYS A 272 13.08 -13.02 -6.17
CA LYS A 272 13.57 -13.22 -7.54
C LYS A 272 13.55 -11.93 -8.39
N ASN A 273 12.60 -11.03 -8.15
CA ASN A 273 12.47 -9.79 -8.90
C ASN A 273 13.53 -8.79 -8.45
N PHE A 274 13.84 -8.74 -7.16
CA PHE A 274 14.98 -7.98 -6.63
C PHE A 274 16.30 -8.48 -7.18
N GLN A 275 16.54 -9.80 -7.18
CA GLN A 275 17.74 -10.41 -7.78
C GLN A 275 17.85 -10.13 -9.29
N ALA A 276 16.72 -10.05 -10.00
CA ALA A 276 16.67 -9.68 -11.41
C ALA A 276 16.81 -8.17 -11.68
N GLY A 277 16.96 -7.35 -10.63
CA GLY A 277 17.06 -5.88 -10.73
C GLY A 277 15.73 -5.18 -11.05
N LYS A 278 14.59 -5.88 -11.01
CA LYS A 278 13.26 -5.30 -11.19
C LYS A 278 12.80 -4.47 -9.99
N VAL A 279 13.54 -4.49 -8.88
CA VAL A 279 13.32 -3.65 -7.70
C VAL A 279 14.60 -2.86 -7.41
N LYS A 280 14.47 -1.56 -7.20
CA LYS A 280 15.56 -0.64 -6.86
C LYS A 280 15.28 -0.01 -5.50
N ILE A 281 16.29 0.06 -4.65
CA ILE A 281 16.21 0.70 -3.34
C ILE A 281 16.92 2.05 -3.43
N ASP A 282 16.20 3.12 -3.15
CA ASP A 282 16.78 4.44 -3.02
C ASP A 282 16.15 5.21 -1.85
N GLY A 283 16.56 6.45 -1.62
CA GLY A 283 15.93 7.23 -0.56
C GLY A 283 16.61 8.56 -0.31
N LEU A 284 16.12 9.26 0.70
CA LEU A 284 16.57 10.59 1.08
C LEU A 284 16.32 10.86 2.56
N VAL A 285 17.04 11.84 3.06
CA VAL A 285 16.78 12.41 4.38
C VAL A 285 15.65 13.41 4.26
N VAL A 286 14.66 13.31 5.15
CA VAL A 286 13.57 14.28 5.28
C VAL A 286 13.60 14.83 6.71
N GLU A 287 13.69 16.15 6.81
CA GLU A 287 13.57 16.86 8.07
C GLU A 287 12.10 17.26 8.25
N LYS A 288 11.47 16.73 9.31
CA LYS A 288 10.11 17.13 9.67
C LYS A 288 10.16 18.57 10.20
N LYS A 289 9.26 19.42 9.70
CA LYS A 289 9.11 20.80 10.19
C LYS A 289 8.49 20.82 11.59
#